data_AF-A0ABD2PBH7-F1
#
_entry.id   AF-A0ABD2PBH7-F1
#
_cell.length_a   1.000
_cell.length_b   1.000
_cell.length_c   1.000
_cell.angle_alpha   90.00
_cell.angle_beta   90.00
_cell.angle_gamma   90.00
#
_symmetry.space_group_name_H-M   'P 1'
#
loop_
_entity.id
_entity.type
_entity.pdbx_description
1 polymer ?
#
loop_
_entity_poly.entity_id
_entity_poly.type
_entity_poly.pdbx_seq_one_letter_code
_entity_poly.pdbx_strand_id
1 'polypeptide(L)'
;MAEEKMKAKDKRKRKEQSELSKDTHKIVQLFEFVFTFLIIVLIFISVRDEGFRILNGHVFQSTMGWMVMMVQGLLVFNGVNPLFKKIMGKDQIFIHWVIETIALIGASLGFYCAYEHKVENNKEHFTTWHAWLGLIGYVLCIVTGLNGIPTLYRKELKNWISPSWNKQFHFVTGTIGFGCGGVSLILACYSKWFARRTSNSFVTFCIAVFLVASVFVWSIIKPINKIRGNWRKMNSKD
;
A
#
# COMPACT_ATOMS: atom_id res chain seq x y z
N MET A 1 -50.31 8.43 2.03
CA MET A 1 -50.27 6.97 2.28
C MET A 1 -49.38 6.17 1.31
N ALA A 2 -49.61 6.19 -0.02
CA ALA A 2 -48.76 5.43 -0.97
C ALA A 2 -47.33 5.98 -1.08
N GLU A 3 -47.17 7.30 -1.18
CA GLU A 3 -45.86 7.97 -1.24
C GLU A 3 -45.03 7.80 0.04
N GLU A 4 -45.67 7.82 1.21
CA GLU A 4 -44.99 7.60 2.50
C GLU A 4 -44.48 6.17 2.64
N LYS A 5 -45.28 5.18 2.20
CA LYS A 5 -44.85 3.78 2.13
C LYS A 5 -43.67 3.60 1.16
N MET A 6 -43.66 4.33 0.04
CA MET A 6 -42.54 4.33 -0.92
C MET A 6 -41.27 4.94 -0.32
N LYS A 7 -41.36 6.14 0.29
CA LYS A 7 -40.23 6.80 0.97
C LYS A 7 -39.66 5.95 2.11
N ALA A 8 -40.50 5.28 2.88
CA ALA A 8 -40.08 4.37 3.95
C ALA A 8 -39.34 3.13 3.41
N LYS A 9 -39.84 2.54 2.30
CA LYS A 9 -39.20 1.42 1.62
C LYS A 9 -37.83 1.80 1.05
N ASP A 10 -37.71 2.98 0.44
CA ASP A 10 -36.43 3.49 -0.07
C ASP A 10 -35.44 3.79 1.05
N LYS A 11 -35.89 4.38 2.16
CA LYS A 11 -35.05 4.64 3.32
C LYS A 11 -34.53 3.34 3.94
N ARG A 12 -35.38 2.31 4.02
CA ARG A 12 -35.00 0.97 4.50
C ARG A 12 -33.98 0.32 3.57
N LYS A 13 -34.22 0.30 2.26
CA LYS A 13 -33.26 -0.22 1.26
C LYS A 13 -31.92 0.48 1.33
N ARG A 14 -31.90 1.82 1.42
CA ARG A 14 -30.66 2.60 1.58
C ARG A 14 -29.92 2.25 2.87
N LYS A 15 -30.64 2.03 3.97
CA LYS A 15 -30.05 1.61 5.25
C LYS A 15 -29.45 0.20 5.14
N GLU A 16 -30.19 -0.77 4.60
CA GLU A 16 -29.72 -2.14 4.38
C GLU A 16 -28.47 -2.16 3.48
N GLN A 17 -28.49 -1.41 2.37
CA GLN A 17 -27.33 -1.29 1.46
C GLN A 17 -26.12 -0.63 2.14
N SER A 18 -26.35 0.37 2.99
CA SER A 18 -25.31 1.01 3.80
C SER A 18 -24.69 0.03 4.79
N GLU A 19 -25.50 -0.74 5.52
CA GLU A 19 -24.98 -1.73 6.48
C GLU A 19 -24.22 -2.86 5.77
N LEU A 20 -24.76 -3.40 4.68
CA LEU A 20 -24.06 -4.42 3.87
C LEU A 20 -22.70 -3.92 3.36
N SER A 21 -22.63 -2.65 2.92
CA SER A 21 -21.36 -2.04 2.50
C SER A 21 -20.37 -1.90 3.66
N LYS A 22 -20.83 -1.58 4.87
CA LYS A 22 -19.96 -1.51 6.06
C LYS A 22 -19.41 -2.88 6.43
N ASP A 23 -20.26 -3.91 6.42
CA ASP A 23 -19.84 -5.26 6.78
C ASP A 23 -18.87 -5.84 5.73
N THR A 24 -19.13 -5.58 4.45
CA THR A 24 -18.17 -5.89 3.37
C THR A 24 -16.81 -5.25 3.65
N HIS A 25 -16.77 -3.96 4.00
CA HIS A 25 -15.51 -3.30 4.31
C HIS A 25 -14.79 -3.86 5.54
N LYS A 26 -15.51 -4.28 6.59
CA LYS A 26 -14.91 -4.91 7.78
C LYS A 26 -14.27 -6.25 7.42
N ILE A 27 -14.99 -7.07 6.66
CA ILE A 27 -14.52 -8.38 6.21
C ILE A 27 -13.24 -8.21 5.41
N VAL A 28 -13.21 -7.28 4.46
CA VAL A 28 -12.00 -7.11 3.65
C VAL A 28 -10.85 -6.56 4.47
N GLN A 29 -11.09 -5.63 5.39
CA GLN A 29 -10.04 -5.15 6.29
C GLN A 29 -9.46 -6.28 7.15
N LEU A 30 -10.31 -7.20 7.64
CA LEU A 30 -9.85 -8.40 8.35
C LEU A 30 -8.98 -9.28 7.45
N PHE A 31 -9.40 -9.52 6.20
CA PHE A 31 -8.59 -10.27 5.23
C PHE A 31 -7.24 -9.59 4.95
N GLU A 32 -7.19 -8.27 4.83
CA GLU A 32 -5.93 -7.53 4.68
C GLU A 32 -5.00 -7.75 5.86
N PHE A 33 -5.51 -7.68 7.10
CA PHE A 33 -4.70 -7.96 8.29
C PHE A 33 -4.19 -9.38 8.32
N VAL A 34 -5.05 -10.37 8.06
CA VAL A 34 -4.67 -11.79 8.05
C VAL A 34 -3.64 -12.05 6.96
N PHE A 35 -3.85 -11.57 5.75
CA PHE A 35 -2.93 -11.82 4.64
C PHE A 35 -1.60 -11.12 4.84
N THR A 36 -1.60 -9.90 5.38
CA THR A 36 -0.37 -9.19 5.75
C THR A 36 0.39 -9.95 6.84
N PHE A 37 -0.31 -10.49 7.85
CA PHE A 37 0.31 -11.34 8.87
C PHE A 37 0.91 -12.62 8.28
N LEU A 38 0.20 -13.29 7.37
CA LEU A 38 0.71 -14.48 6.68
C LEU A 38 1.95 -14.16 5.82
N ILE A 39 2.00 -12.99 5.17
CA ILE A 39 3.18 -12.51 4.45
C ILE A 39 4.37 -12.34 5.41
N ILE A 40 4.16 -11.75 6.59
CA ILE A 40 5.20 -11.62 7.62
C ILE A 40 5.73 -13.00 8.03
N VAL A 41 4.84 -13.95 8.32
CA VAL A 41 5.22 -15.32 8.69
C VAL A 41 6.02 -15.99 7.57
N LEU A 42 5.55 -15.88 6.33
CA LEU A 42 6.21 -16.49 5.16
C LEU A 42 7.62 -15.94 4.97
N ILE A 43 7.80 -14.63 5.12
CA ILE A 43 9.10 -13.99 4.98
C ILE A 43 10.02 -14.35 6.13
N PHE A 44 9.51 -14.33 7.36
CA PHE A 44 10.27 -14.74 8.53
C PHE A 44 10.82 -16.17 8.36
N ILE A 45 9.96 -17.11 7.95
CA ILE A 45 10.39 -18.49 7.65
C ILE A 45 11.41 -18.51 6.50
N SER A 46 11.21 -17.71 5.45
CA SER A 46 12.11 -17.68 4.29
C SER A 46 13.49 -17.08 4.59
N VAL A 47 13.64 -16.24 5.62
CA VAL A 47 14.92 -15.60 5.97
C VAL A 47 15.63 -16.24 7.17
N ARG A 48 14.94 -17.01 8.02
CA ARG A 48 15.49 -17.50 9.30
C ARG A 48 16.67 -18.47 9.15
N ASP A 49 16.67 -19.33 8.12
CA ASP A 49 17.56 -20.50 8.05
C ASP A 49 19.04 -20.15 7.72
N GLU A 50 19.34 -18.95 7.19
CA GLU A 50 20.73 -18.50 6.92
C GLU A 50 21.12 -17.24 7.69
N GLY A 51 20.32 -16.81 8.67
CA GLY A 51 20.55 -15.55 9.40
C GLY A 51 20.45 -14.29 8.54
N PHE A 52 20.87 -13.15 9.11
CA PHE A 52 20.76 -11.83 8.48
C PHE A 52 21.89 -11.59 7.46
N ARG A 53 21.86 -12.32 6.34
CA ARG A 53 22.66 -11.97 5.15
C ARG A 53 22.12 -10.69 4.52
N ILE A 54 22.99 -9.90 3.88
CA ILE A 54 22.62 -8.60 3.29
C ILE A 54 21.40 -8.74 2.36
N LEU A 55 21.37 -9.74 1.47
CA LEU A 55 20.21 -9.98 0.60
C LEU A 55 18.93 -10.38 1.38
N ASN A 56 19.05 -11.11 2.49
CA ASN A 56 17.89 -11.40 3.34
C ASN A 56 17.39 -10.11 4.02
N GLY A 57 18.31 -9.19 4.39
CA GLY A 57 17.98 -7.85 4.87
C GLY A 57 17.17 -7.04 3.84
N HIS A 58 17.55 -7.10 2.56
CA HIS A 58 16.75 -6.52 1.47
C HIS A 58 15.33 -7.08 1.43
N VAL A 59 15.16 -8.41 1.43
CA VAL A 59 13.84 -9.05 1.33
C VAL A 59 12.97 -8.69 2.54
N PHE A 60 13.54 -8.79 3.74
CA PHE A 60 12.82 -8.49 4.98
C PHE A 60 12.39 -7.02 5.03
N GLN A 61 13.33 -6.09 4.89
CA GLN A 61 13.06 -4.66 5.02
C GLN A 61 12.17 -4.13 3.91
N SER A 62 12.39 -4.57 2.67
CA SER A 62 11.55 -4.14 1.54
C SER A 62 10.12 -4.62 1.70
N THR A 63 9.88 -5.83 2.22
CA THR A 63 8.49 -6.29 2.39
C THR A 63 7.83 -5.69 3.62
N MET A 64 8.56 -5.56 4.73
CA MET A 64 8.05 -4.88 5.93
C MET A 64 7.70 -3.42 5.61
N GLY A 65 8.59 -2.68 4.95
CA GLY A 65 8.31 -1.31 4.51
C GLY A 65 7.18 -1.27 3.49
N TRP A 66 7.36 -1.92 2.34
CA TRP A 66 6.48 -1.74 1.19
C TRP A 66 5.10 -2.35 1.35
N MET A 67 5.01 -3.59 1.82
CA MET A 67 3.75 -4.33 1.81
C MET A 67 3.05 -4.28 3.16
N VAL A 68 3.80 -4.36 4.26
CA VAL A 68 3.19 -4.36 5.58
C VAL A 68 2.86 -2.94 5.98
N MET A 69 3.87 -2.07 6.10
CA MET A 69 3.68 -0.74 6.67
C MET A 69 2.92 0.22 5.76
N MET A 70 3.24 0.30 4.46
CA MET A 70 2.47 1.18 3.55
C MET A 70 1.00 0.77 3.49
N VAL A 71 0.68 -0.53 3.48
CA VAL A 71 -0.73 -0.97 3.52
C VAL A 71 -1.40 -0.49 4.81
N GLN A 72 -0.73 -0.60 5.98
CA GLN A 72 -1.28 -0.05 7.22
C GLN A 72 -1.49 1.48 7.14
N GLY A 73 -0.57 2.20 6.50
CA GLY A 73 -0.67 3.64 6.25
C GLY A 73 -1.87 4.00 5.37
N LEU A 74 -2.17 3.20 4.35
CA LEU A 74 -3.36 3.36 3.50
C LEU A 74 -4.66 3.06 4.27
N LEU A 75 -4.64 2.07 5.17
CA LEU A 75 -5.79 1.67 5.98
C LEU A 75 -6.19 2.70 7.05
N VAL A 76 -5.33 3.66 7.38
CA VAL A 76 -5.64 4.78 8.30
C VAL A 76 -6.93 5.52 7.89
N PHE A 77 -7.18 5.65 6.60
CA PHE A 77 -8.37 6.33 6.06
C PHE A 77 -9.59 5.41 5.93
N ASN A 78 -9.44 4.10 6.18
CA ASN A 78 -10.56 3.16 6.24
C ASN A 78 -11.26 3.31 7.59
N GLY A 79 -12.20 4.26 7.67
CA GLY A 79 -13.01 4.57 8.86
C GLY A 79 -14.01 3.47 9.29
N VAL A 80 -13.65 2.21 9.03
CA VAL A 80 -14.44 1.00 9.23
C VAL A 80 -14.29 0.48 10.65
N ASN A 81 -13.13 0.70 11.28
CA ASN A 81 -12.91 0.33 12.66
C ASN A 81 -13.16 1.55 13.59
N PRO A 82 -14.22 1.54 14.41
CA PRO A 82 -14.52 2.64 15.34
C PRO A 82 -13.41 2.85 16.38
N LEU A 83 -12.63 1.81 16.73
CA LEU A 83 -11.47 1.95 17.61
C LEU A 83 -10.39 2.80 16.93
N PHE A 84 -10.03 2.51 15.68
CA PHE A 84 -9.08 3.34 14.93
C PHE A 84 -9.61 4.76 14.74
N LYS A 85 -10.90 4.95 14.43
CA LYS A 85 -11.48 6.29 14.30
C LYS A 85 -11.45 7.09 15.62
N LYS A 86 -11.62 6.41 16.76
CA LYS A 86 -11.54 7.00 18.10
C LYS A 86 -10.10 7.30 18.54
N ILE A 87 -9.16 6.40 18.23
CA ILE A 87 -7.72 6.52 18.57
C ILE A 87 -7.01 7.54 17.66
N MET A 88 -7.28 7.50 16.36
CA MET A 88 -6.59 8.33 15.35
C MET A 88 -7.19 9.75 15.24
N GLY A 89 -8.39 9.96 15.78
CA GLY A 89 -8.98 11.29 15.93
C GLY A 89 -9.03 12.11 14.63
N LYS A 90 -8.66 13.40 14.73
CA LYS A 90 -8.60 14.34 13.61
C LYS A 90 -7.27 14.27 12.84
N ASP A 91 -6.30 13.51 13.33
CA ASP A 91 -4.90 13.55 12.86
C ASP A 91 -4.55 12.37 11.93
N GLN A 92 -5.55 11.76 11.30
CA GLN A 92 -5.38 10.66 10.34
C GLN A 92 -4.34 10.96 9.25
N ILE A 93 -4.27 12.22 8.78
CA ILE A 93 -3.29 12.65 7.77
C ILE A 93 -1.87 12.60 8.34
N PHE A 94 -1.67 13.10 9.56
CA PHE A 94 -0.37 13.06 10.23
C PHE A 94 0.06 11.62 10.49
N ILE A 95 -0.84 10.77 11.00
CA ILE A 95 -0.50 9.37 11.29
C ILE A 95 -0.19 8.60 10.00
N HIS A 96 -0.96 8.82 8.93
CA HIS A 96 -0.64 8.28 7.61
C HIS A 96 0.78 8.69 7.20
N TRP A 97 1.10 9.99 7.27
CA TRP A 97 2.42 10.48 6.91
C TRP A 97 3.55 9.85 7.75
N VAL A 98 3.36 9.69 9.06
CA VAL A 98 4.34 9.02 9.94
C VAL A 98 4.55 7.56 9.54
N ILE A 99 3.46 6.80 9.36
CA ILE A 99 3.55 5.38 9.00
C ILE A 99 4.25 5.22 7.64
N GLU A 100 3.85 6.01 6.63
CA GLU A 100 4.47 5.97 5.30
C GLU A 100 5.94 6.41 5.33
N THR A 101 6.31 7.35 6.20
CA THR A 101 7.71 7.77 6.37
C THR A 101 8.56 6.64 6.94
N ILE A 102 8.06 5.93 7.97
CA ILE A 102 8.77 4.78 8.54
C ILE A 102 8.85 3.64 7.51
N ALA A 103 7.77 3.43 6.75
CA ALA A 103 7.74 2.46 5.65
C ALA A 103 8.80 2.77 4.59
N LEU A 104 8.95 4.05 4.22
CA LEU A 104 9.92 4.51 3.25
C LEU A 104 11.36 4.37 3.76
N ILE A 105 11.62 4.64 5.04
CA ILE A 105 12.92 4.38 5.67
C ILE A 105 13.27 2.88 5.59
N GLY A 106 12.32 2.00 5.92
CA GLY A 106 12.49 0.56 5.77
C GLY A 106 12.80 0.15 4.32
N ALA A 107 12.07 0.72 3.35
CA ALA A 107 12.34 0.50 1.93
C ALA A 107 13.72 1.00 1.50
N SER A 108 14.19 2.15 2.01
CA SER A 108 15.53 2.66 1.75
C SER A 108 16.62 1.74 2.29
N LEU A 109 16.45 1.22 3.51
CA LEU A 109 17.38 0.24 4.08
C LEU A 109 17.38 -1.06 3.26
N GLY A 110 16.20 -1.52 2.83
CA GLY A 110 16.09 -2.68 1.96
C GLY A 110 16.77 -2.47 0.61
N PHE A 111 16.62 -1.30 0.00
CA PHE A 111 17.29 -0.94 -1.24
C PHE A 111 18.81 -0.88 -1.07
N TYR A 112 19.29 -0.26 0.00
CA TYR A 112 20.72 -0.22 0.35
C TYR A 112 21.30 -1.63 0.48
N CYS A 113 20.62 -2.54 1.17
CA CYS A 113 21.04 -3.94 1.25
C CYS A 113 21.12 -4.59 -0.14
N ALA A 114 20.15 -4.38 -1.04
CA ALA A 114 20.24 -4.93 -2.40
C ALA A 114 21.43 -4.37 -3.19
N TYR A 115 21.70 -3.08 -3.01
CA TYR A 115 22.85 -2.42 -3.63
C TYR A 115 24.17 -3.01 -3.13
N GLU A 116 24.38 -3.05 -1.81
CA GLU A 116 25.61 -3.61 -1.21
C GLU A 116 25.82 -5.08 -1.57
N HIS A 117 24.74 -5.88 -1.59
CA HIS A 117 24.84 -7.28 -2.01
C HIS A 117 25.40 -7.43 -3.44
N LYS A 118 25.04 -6.50 -4.34
CA LYS A 118 25.54 -6.51 -5.72
C LYS A 118 27.00 -6.08 -5.79
N VAL A 119 27.38 -5.04 -5.04
CA VAL A 119 28.76 -4.55 -4.93
C VAL A 119 29.68 -5.65 -4.41
N GLU A 120 29.36 -6.26 -3.25
CA GLU A 120 30.18 -7.32 -2.65
C GLU A 120 30.38 -8.54 -3.55
N ASN A 121 29.42 -8.79 -4.44
CA ASN A 121 29.45 -9.95 -5.34
C ASN A 121 29.92 -9.59 -6.76
N ASN A 122 30.37 -8.36 -7.01
CA ASN A 122 30.77 -7.85 -8.32
C ASN A 122 29.71 -8.15 -9.41
N LYS A 123 28.44 -7.91 -9.11
CA LYS A 123 27.32 -8.15 -10.02
C LYS A 123 26.73 -6.85 -10.53
N GLU A 124 26.31 -6.84 -11.78
CA GLU A 124 25.58 -5.71 -12.37
C GLU A 124 24.28 -5.39 -11.61
N HIS A 125 23.99 -4.09 -11.53
CA HIS A 125 22.77 -3.54 -10.93
C HIS A 125 21.65 -3.41 -11.97
N PHE A 126 20.40 -3.42 -11.51
CA PHE A 126 19.22 -3.12 -12.34
C PHE A 126 19.04 -3.98 -13.61
N THR A 127 19.47 -5.25 -13.58
CA THR A 127 19.37 -6.17 -14.72
C THR A 127 18.02 -6.90 -14.83
N THR A 128 17.08 -6.66 -13.92
CA THR A 128 15.79 -7.38 -13.88
C THR A 128 14.61 -6.42 -13.81
N TRP A 129 13.44 -6.87 -14.29
CA TRP A 129 12.18 -6.14 -14.15
C TRP A 129 11.82 -5.87 -12.68
N HIS A 130 12.13 -6.81 -11.79
CA HIS A 130 11.98 -6.62 -10.35
C HIS A 130 12.74 -5.37 -9.87
N ALA A 131 14.01 -5.22 -10.27
CA ALA A 131 14.85 -4.10 -9.86
C ALA A 131 14.38 -2.76 -10.47
N TRP A 132 13.99 -2.74 -11.75
CA TRP A 132 13.46 -1.54 -12.39
C TRP A 132 12.14 -1.06 -11.77
N LEU A 133 11.17 -1.97 -11.61
CA LEU A 133 9.88 -1.62 -11.00
C LEU A 133 10.03 -1.25 -9.52
N GLY A 134 10.94 -1.91 -8.80
CA GLY A 134 11.28 -1.55 -7.42
C GLY A 134 11.87 -0.14 -7.33
N LEU A 135 12.80 0.22 -8.23
CA LEU A 135 13.40 1.55 -8.27
C LEU A 135 12.38 2.64 -8.64
N ILE A 136 11.58 2.43 -9.70
CA ILE A 136 10.54 3.37 -10.11
C ILE A 136 9.54 3.58 -8.97
N GLY A 137 9.10 2.48 -8.34
CA GLY A 137 8.22 2.53 -7.18
C GLY A 137 8.84 3.37 -6.07
N TYR A 138 10.06 3.05 -5.66
CA TYR A 138 10.78 3.73 -4.58
C TYR A 138 10.91 5.24 -4.82
N VAL A 139 11.35 5.65 -6.01
CA VAL A 139 11.48 7.07 -6.38
C VAL A 139 10.13 7.78 -6.34
N LEU A 140 9.07 7.17 -6.88
CA LEU A 140 7.73 7.75 -6.84
C LEU A 140 7.17 7.85 -5.42
N CYS A 141 7.49 6.91 -4.53
CA CYS A 141 7.10 7.00 -3.12
C CYS A 141 7.85 8.11 -2.37
N ILE A 142 9.12 8.39 -2.69
CA ILE A 142 9.81 9.60 -2.19
C ILE A 142 9.07 10.86 -2.64
N VAL A 143 8.78 10.98 -3.95
CA VAL A 143 8.03 12.11 -4.50
C VAL A 143 6.66 12.27 -3.83
N THR A 144 5.97 11.15 -3.58
CA THR A 144 4.67 11.11 -2.90
C THR A 144 4.76 11.56 -1.44
N GLY A 145 5.79 11.11 -0.71
CA GLY A 145 6.03 11.53 0.67
C GLY A 145 6.28 13.03 0.77
N LEU A 146 7.09 13.59 -0.13
CA LEU A 146 7.37 15.03 -0.19
C LEU A 146 6.13 15.84 -0.59
N ASN A 147 5.40 15.39 -1.62
CA ASN A 147 4.21 16.11 -2.09
C ASN A 147 3.00 15.97 -1.16
N GLY A 148 3.04 15.08 -0.16
CA GLY A 148 2.04 14.97 0.90
C GLY A 148 2.18 16.05 1.99
N ILE A 149 3.37 16.62 2.17
CA ILE A 149 3.66 17.63 3.22
C ILE A 149 2.74 18.85 3.13
N PRO A 150 2.46 19.45 1.95
CA PRO A 150 1.52 20.56 1.85
C PRO A 150 0.13 20.29 2.41
N THR A 151 -0.32 19.04 2.40
CA THR A 151 -1.62 18.65 2.96
C THR A 151 -1.62 18.70 4.50
N LEU A 152 -0.47 18.52 5.16
CA LEU A 152 -0.32 18.70 6.61
C LEU A 152 -0.49 20.16 7.02
N TYR A 153 0.05 21.09 6.22
CA TYR A 153 0.00 22.54 6.44
C TYR A 153 -1.02 23.22 5.52
N ARG A 154 -2.18 22.58 5.34
CA ARG A 154 -3.19 23.03 4.37
C ARG A 154 -3.69 24.45 4.63
N LYS A 155 -3.79 24.87 5.90
CA LYS A 155 -4.34 26.20 6.23
C LYS A 155 -3.40 27.32 5.80
N GLU A 156 -2.10 27.06 5.93
CA GLU A 156 -0.98 27.94 5.68
C GLU A 156 -0.65 27.99 4.18
N LEU A 157 -0.72 26.84 3.49
CA LEU A 157 -0.25 26.70 2.11
C LEU A 157 -1.35 26.77 1.03
N LYS A 158 -2.64 26.80 1.39
CA LYS A 158 -3.75 26.80 0.41
C LYS A 158 -3.71 27.94 -0.61
N ASN A 159 -3.06 29.06 -0.29
CA ASN A 159 -2.94 30.22 -1.16
C ASN A 159 -1.78 30.09 -2.16
N TRP A 160 -0.81 29.23 -1.86
CA TRP A 160 0.39 28.99 -2.68
C TRP A 160 0.25 27.74 -3.54
N ILE A 161 -0.44 26.72 -3.00
CA ILE A 161 -0.59 25.41 -3.62
C ILE A 161 -2.07 25.08 -3.68
N SER A 162 -2.59 24.84 -4.89
CA SER A 162 -3.97 24.42 -5.06
C SER A 162 -4.23 23.08 -4.35
N PRO A 163 -5.11 23.04 -3.34
CA PRO A 163 -5.33 21.81 -2.56
C PRO A 163 -5.90 20.66 -3.40
N SER A 164 -6.65 20.97 -4.45
CA SER A 164 -7.23 19.96 -5.36
C SER A 164 -6.14 19.31 -6.21
N TRP A 165 -5.25 20.12 -6.80
CA TRP A 165 -4.16 19.62 -7.64
C TRP A 165 -3.10 18.88 -6.82
N ASN A 166 -2.71 19.41 -5.65
CA ASN A 166 -1.79 18.71 -4.75
C ASN A 166 -2.33 17.33 -4.35
N LYS A 167 -3.60 17.27 -3.96
CA LYS A 167 -4.26 16.01 -3.62
C LYS A 167 -4.31 15.04 -4.81
N GLN A 168 -4.59 15.54 -6.01
CA GLN A 168 -4.63 14.69 -7.21
C GLN A 168 -3.25 14.14 -7.54
N PHE A 169 -2.22 15.00 -7.51
CA PHE A 169 -0.84 14.60 -7.75
C PHE A 169 -0.38 13.55 -6.74
N HIS A 170 -0.64 13.76 -5.45
CA HIS A 170 -0.34 12.80 -4.39
C HIS A 170 -1.00 11.43 -4.63
N PHE A 171 -2.29 11.40 -4.98
CA PHE A 171 -2.95 10.13 -5.28
C PHE A 171 -2.34 9.42 -6.49
N VAL A 172 -2.01 10.15 -7.56
CA VAL A 172 -1.43 9.56 -8.77
C VAL A 172 -0.04 9.00 -8.50
N THR A 173 0.86 9.81 -7.93
CA THR A 173 2.24 9.36 -7.67
C THR A 173 2.26 8.22 -6.66
N GLY A 174 1.43 8.28 -5.61
CA GLY A 174 1.35 7.23 -4.59
C GLY A 174 0.79 5.93 -5.14
N THR A 175 -0.23 5.99 -5.99
CA THR A 175 -0.84 4.79 -6.59
C THR A 175 0.11 4.12 -7.57
N ILE A 176 0.78 4.89 -8.43
CA ILE A 176 1.76 4.34 -9.38
C ILE A 176 2.97 3.79 -8.62
N GLY A 177 3.49 4.55 -7.65
CA GLY A 177 4.60 4.15 -6.80
C GLY A 177 4.33 2.81 -6.13
N PHE A 178 3.29 2.76 -5.28
CA PHE A 178 2.85 1.55 -4.59
C PHE A 178 2.62 0.39 -5.56
N GLY A 179 2.00 0.66 -6.72
CA GLY A 179 1.75 -0.35 -7.75
C GLY A 179 2.99 -0.95 -8.37
N CYS A 180 3.99 -0.13 -8.73
CA CYS A 180 5.27 -0.62 -9.23
C CYS A 180 5.96 -1.52 -8.20
N GLY A 181 5.97 -1.15 -6.92
CA GLY A 181 6.57 -1.99 -5.89
C GLY A 181 5.75 -3.26 -5.57
N GLY A 182 4.42 -3.20 -5.66
CA GLY A 182 3.56 -4.38 -5.55
C GLY A 182 3.84 -5.41 -6.65
N VAL A 183 3.96 -4.97 -7.91
CA VAL A 183 4.36 -5.82 -9.04
C VAL A 183 5.80 -6.32 -8.87
N SER A 184 6.71 -5.46 -8.40
CA SER A 184 8.08 -5.86 -8.07
C SER A 184 8.11 -7.00 -7.03
N LEU A 185 7.27 -6.93 -6.00
CA LEU A 185 7.16 -7.98 -4.98
C LEU A 185 6.60 -9.29 -5.56
N ILE A 186 5.62 -9.23 -6.47
CA ILE A 186 5.14 -10.42 -7.20
C ILE A 186 6.28 -11.03 -8.01
N LEU A 187 7.07 -10.24 -8.73
CA LEU A 187 8.25 -10.72 -9.47
C LEU A 187 9.31 -11.33 -8.55
N ALA A 188 9.44 -10.85 -7.32
CA ALA A 188 10.36 -11.41 -6.33
C ALA A 188 10.03 -12.87 -6.00
N CYS A 189 8.76 -13.27 -6.02
CA CYS A 189 8.33 -14.67 -5.84
C CYS A 189 8.84 -15.59 -6.96
N TYR A 190 9.11 -15.07 -8.16
CA TYR A 190 9.68 -15.83 -9.28
C TYR A 190 11.21 -15.89 -9.24
N SER A 191 11.85 -15.26 -8.26
CA SER A 191 13.31 -15.22 -8.18
C SER A 191 13.92 -16.58 -7.79
N LYS A 192 15.15 -16.82 -8.25
CA LYS A 192 15.95 -17.98 -7.80
C LYS A 192 16.16 -17.99 -6.29
N TRP A 193 16.21 -16.82 -5.66
CA TRP A 193 16.30 -16.70 -4.20
C TRP A 193 15.06 -17.31 -3.54
N PHE A 194 13.86 -16.92 -3.99
CA PHE A 194 12.61 -17.41 -3.42
C PHE A 194 12.44 -18.92 -3.64
N ALA A 195 12.72 -19.39 -4.85
CA ALA A 195 12.66 -20.81 -5.20
C ALA A 195 13.58 -21.65 -4.29
N ARG A 196 14.82 -21.17 -4.04
CA ARG A 196 15.76 -21.84 -3.13
C ARG A 196 15.27 -21.84 -1.68
N ARG A 197 14.72 -20.73 -1.19
CA ARG A 197 14.21 -20.60 0.19
C ARG A 197 12.98 -21.45 0.47
N THR A 198 12.22 -21.78 -0.57
CA THR A 198 10.98 -22.54 -0.45
C THR A 198 11.13 -23.98 -0.95
N SER A 199 12.37 -24.46 -1.11
CA SER A 199 12.67 -25.80 -1.63
C SER A 199 11.97 -26.11 -2.96
N ASN A 200 11.82 -25.10 -3.83
CA ASN A 200 11.09 -25.14 -5.09
C ASN A 200 9.61 -25.58 -4.96
N SER A 201 9.00 -25.37 -3.80
CA SER A 201 7.60 -25.69 -3.55
C SER A 201 6.66 -24.82 -4.39
N PHE A 202 6.02 -25.43 -5.40
CA PHE A 202 5.01 -24.78 -6.22
C PHE A 202 3.82 -24.27 -5.38
N VAL A 203 3.43 -25.02 -4.35
CA VAL A 203 2.34 -24.64 -3.43
C VAL A 203 2.71 -23.36 -2.67
N THR A 204 3.91 -23.28 -2.11
CA THR A 204 4.37 -22.09 -1.39
C THR A 204 4.47 -20.88 -2.31
N PHE A 205 4.92 -21.07 -3.55
CA PHE A 205 4.92 -20.05 -4.58
C PHE A 205 3.51 -19.53 -4.88
N CYS A 206 2.54 -20.41 -5.14
CA CYS A 206 1.15 -20.02 -5.40
C CYS A 206 0.53 -19.26 -4.22
N ILE A 207 0.78 -19.71 -2.99
CA ILE A 207 0.31 -19.04 -1.77
C ILE A 207 0.93 -17.64 -1.68
N ALA A 208 2.24 -17.49 -1.88
CA ALA A 208 2.91 -16.20 -1.79
C ALA A 208 2.37 -15.20 -2.83
N VAL A 209 2.24 -15.63 -4.09
CA VAL A 209 1.69 -14.80 -5.16
C VAL A 209 0.23 -14.42 -4.86
N PHE A 210 -0.59 -15.36 -4.40
CA PHE A 210 -1.99 -15.11 -4.06
C PHE A 210 -2.13 -14.08 -2.93
N LEU A 211 -1.36 -14.24 -1.85
CA LEU A 211 -1.38 -13.31 -0.71
C LEU A 211 -0.95 -11.90 -1.13
N VAL A 212 0.19 -11.79 -1.83
CA VAL A 212 0.72 -10.50 -2.30
C VAL A 212 -0.23 -9.85 -3.28
N ALA A 213 -0.71 -10.58 -4.29
CA ALA A 213 -1.61 -10.03 -5.30
C ALA A 213 -2.95 -9.57 -4.69
N SER A 214 -3.49 -10.32 -3.73
CA SER A 214 -4.77 -9.99 -3.09
C SER A 214 -4.67 -8.69 -2.27
N VAL A 215 -3.62 -8.57 -1.44
CA VAL A 215 -3.37 -7.33 -0.67
C VAL A 215 -3.10 -6.15 -1.61
N PHE A 216 -2.29 -6.37 -2.66
CA PHE A 216 -1.98 -5.35 -3.67
C PHE A 216 -3.24 -4.83 -4.37
N VAL A 217 -4.03 -5.73 -4.99
CA VAL A 217 -5.21 -5.39 -5.77
C VAL A 217 -6.20 -4.61 -4.92
N TRP A 218 -6.44 -5.06 -3.69
CA TRP A 218 -7.41 -4.40 -2.85
C TRP A 218 -6.95 -3.02 -2.37
N SER A 219 -5.66 -2.87 -2.06
CA SER A 219 -5.07 -1.60 -1.61
C SER A 219 -5.16 -0.48 -2.66
N ILE A 220 -5.14 -0.82 -3.97
CA ILE A 220 -5.16 0.17 -5.05
C ILE A 220 -6.56 0.60 -5.52
N ILE A 221 -7.61 -0.19 -5.26
CA ILE A 221 -8.98 0.10 -5.75
C ILE A 221 -9.47 1.46 -5.25
N LYS A 222 -9.29 1.74 -3.95
CA LYS A 222 -9.74 2.99 -3.34
C LYS A 222 -8.99 4.21 -3.90
N PRO A 223 -7.64 4.24 -3.94
CA PRO A 223 -6.88 5.30 -4.59
C PRO A 223 -7.30 5.54 -6.05
N ILE A 224 -7.45 4.49 -6.87
CA ILE A 224 -7.86 4.60 -8.28
C ILE A 224 -9.23 5.29 -8.40
N ASN A 225 -10.19 4.89 -7.56
CA ASN A 225 -11.51 5.52 -7.53
C ASN A 225 -11.44 6.99 -7.09
N LYS A 226 -10.53 7.35 -6.18
CA LYS A 226 -10.29 8.75 -5.78
C LYS A 226 -9.68 9.56 -6.92
N ILE A 227 -8.69 9.03 -7.64
CA ILE A 227 -8.08 9.68 -8.82
C ILE A 227 -9.17 10.02 -9.84
N ARG A 228 -10.00 9.04 -10.21
CA ARG A 228 -11.09 9.22 -11.18
C ARG A 228 -12.12 10.25 -10.70
N GLY A 229 -12.51 10.17 -9.43
CA GLY A 229 -13.50 11.07 -8.85
C GLY A 229 -13.02 12.52 -8.72
N ASN A 230 -11.77 12.72 -8.31
CA ASN A 230 -11.16 14.05 -8.21
C ASN A 230 -10.98 14.68 -9.60
N TRP A 231 -10.50 13.90 -10.58
CA TRP A 231 -10.36 14.36 -11.97
C TRP A 231 -11.68 14.89 -12.53
N ARG A 232 -12.77 14.12 -12.38
CA ARG A 232 -14.12 14.57 -12.80
C ARG A 232 -14.56 15.87 -12.14
N LYS A 233 -14.29 16.03 -10.84
CA LYS A 233 -14.67 17.25 -10.09
C LYS A 233 -13.85 18.48 -10.46
N MET A 234 -12.63 18.29 -10.95
CA MET A 234 -11.78 19.38 -11.42
C MET A 234 -12.26 19.86 -12.78
N ASN A 235 -12.57 18.94 -13.70
CA ASN A 235 -13.02 19.26 -15.05
C ASN A 235 -14.50 19.65 -15.16
N SER A 236 -15.30 19.51 -14.08
CA SER A 236 -16.70 19.95 -14.05
C SER A 236 -16.89 21.35 -13.50
N LYS A 237 -15.79 22.06 -13.21
CA LYS A 237 -15.79 23.43 -12.68
C LYS A 237 -15.39 24.47 -13.73
N ASP A 238 -15.11 24.01 -14.93
CA ASP A 238 -14.94 24.77 -16.17
C ASP A 238 -16.20 24.60 -17.01
#